data_AF-A0A5M9IYH0-F1
#
_entry.id   AF-A0A5M9IYH0-F1
#
_cell.length_a   1.000
_cell.length_b   1.000
_cell.length_c   1.000
_cell.angle_alpha   90.00
_cell.angle_beta   90.00
_cell.angle_gamma   90.00
#
_symmetry.space_group_name_H-M   'P 1'
#
loop_
_entity.id
_entity.type
_entity.pdbx_description
1 polymer ?
#
loop_
_entity_poly.entity_id
_entity_poly.type
_entity_poly.pdbx_seq_one_letter_code
_entity_poly.pdbx_strand_id
1 'polypeptide(L)'
;MDWFRMYGEFATDPKVQMMSEAMQRRLVMLFCLECSNGIETFHVTERATSIAFALRVSDEVLAETKVVFLAKGFINDDWTLRNWSTRQYESDSSTARVKAWRDKKKQQAQQGETLQKRSSNAQEQNRTDTEQNKNPLNPPAAENEKPDADPEPLAGPKPKRKSRLPEPFNLTGDMRKWAIERAPAVNLVNETEKFVNYWRGSGGTKADWPATWRTWFLKAQEDANRRLNGPQRTGNPPLDMASTDWALEPIL
;
A
#
# COMPACT_ATOMS: atom_id res chain seq x y z
N MET A 1 3.74 -0.78 5.14
CA MET A 1 2.93 0.01 6.08
C MET A 1 1.90 -0.94 6.64
N ASP A 2 1.95 -1.16 7.94
CA ASP A 2 1.05 -2.06 8.63
C ASP A 2 -0.18 -1.26 9.07
N TRP A 3 -1.36 -1.75 8.72
CA TRP A 3 -2.63 -1.12 8.97
C TRP A 3 -3.69 -2.20 9.21
N PHE A 4 -4.66 -1.91 10.07
CA PHE A 4 -5.79 -2.79 10.33
C PHE A 4 -7.09 -2.03 10.14
N ARG A 5 -8.19 -2.74 9.87
CA ARG A 5 -9.53 -2.14 9.84
C ARG A 5 -10.05 -1.95 11.24
N MET A 6 -10.36 -0.70 11.57
CA MET A 6 -11.13 -0.37 12.76
C MET A 6 -12.59 -0.19 12.38
N TYR A 7 -13.47 -0.99 12.97
CA TYR A 7 -14.90 -0.96 12.70
C TYR A 7 -15.58 0.09 13.59
N GLY A 8 -16.57 0.80 13.04
CA GLY A 8 -17.35 1.80 13.77
C GLY A 8 -18.07 1.25 15.00
N GLU A 9 -18.34 -0.07 15.02
CA GLU A 9 -18.85 -0.81 16.19
C GLU A 9 -18.02 -0.55 17.46
N PHE A 10 -16.72 -0.21 17.34
CA PHE A 10 -15.89 0.11 18.50
C PHE A 10 -16.48 1.24 19.36
N ALA A 11 -17.15 2.22 18.75
CA ALA A 11 -17.76 3.34 19.45
C ALA A 11 -19.08 2.97 20.17
N THR A 12 -19.70 1.85 19.81
CA THR A 12 -21.01 1.44 20.33
C THR A 12 -21.01 0.08 21.03
N ASP A 13 -19.90 -0.67 20.96
CA ASP A 13 -19.75 -1.97 21.62
C ASP A 13 -19.84 -1.80 23.15
N PRO A 14 -20.83 -2.41 23.82
CA PRO A 14 -21.01 -2.25 25.27
C PRO A 14 -19.78 -2.68 26.08
N LYS A 15 -19.06 -3.72 25.64
CA LYS A 15 -17.86 -4.20 26.35
C LYS A 15 -16.76 -3.15 26.31
N VAL A 16 -16.63 -2.45 25.18
CA VAL A 16 -15.66 -1.37 24.96
C VAL A 16 -16.06 -0.13 25.78
N GLN A 17 -17.31 0.30 25.66
CA GLN A 17 -17.82 1.51 26.33
C GLN A 17 -17.85 1.39 27.86
N MET A 18 -18.01 0.17 28.39
CA MET A 18 -17.92 -0.09 29.84
C MET A 18 -16.50 -0.06 30.41
N MET A 19 -15.46 0.16 29.59
CA MET A 19 -14.08 0.29 30.05
C MET A 19 -13.64 1.75 30.10
N SER A 20 -12.70 2.07 30.99
CA SER A 20 -12.07 3.39 31.02
C SER A 20 -11.30 3.69 29.72
N GLU A 21 -11.10 4.98 29.41
CA GLU A 21 -10.35 5.42 28.22
C GLU A 21 -8.94 4.82 28.17
N ALA A 22 -8.29 4.66 29.34
CA ALA A 22 -6.98 4.01 29.43
C ALA A 22 -7.01 2.56 28.92
N MET A 23 -8.07 1.80 29.25
CA MET A 23 -8.26 0.44 28.78
C MET A 23 -8.64 0.39 27.31
N GLN A 24 -9.48 1.31 26.84
CA GLN A 24 -9.80 1.44 25.42
C GLN A 24 -8.54 1.71 24.58
N ARG A 25 -7.67 2.63 25.02
CA ARG A 25 -6.36 2.88 24.39
C ARG A 25 -5.50 1.61 24.37
N ARG A 26 -5.41 0.89 25.49
CA ARG A 26 -4.62 -0.36 25.59
C ARG A 26 -5.13 -1.42 24.60
N LEU A 27 -6.44 -1.54 24.43
CA LEU A 27 -7.04 -2.45 23.45
C LEU A 27 -6.65 -2.07 22.02
N VAL A 28 -6.74 -0.79 21.67
CA VAL A 28 -6.29 -0.30 20.35
C VAL A 28 -4.80 -0.55 20.14
N MET A 29 -3.97 -0.36 21.17
CA MET A 29 -2.54 -0.67 21.10
C MET A 29 -2.27 -2.15 20.85
N LEU A 30 -3.04 -3.06 21.45
CA LEU A 30 -2.94 -4.49 21.13
C LEU A 30 -3.32 -4.78 19.67
N PHE A 31 -4.31 -4.11 19.11
CA PHE A 31 -4.65 -4.23 17.68
C PHE A 31 -3.49 -3.79 16.78
N CYS A 32 -2.81 -2.70 17.13
CA CYS A 32 -1.61 -2.26 16.43
C CYS A 32 -0.46 -3.28 16.51
N LEU A 33 -0.27 -3.90 17.68
CA LEU A 33 0.76 -4.91 17.88
C LEU A 33 0.46 -6.19 17.10
N GLU A 34 -0.78 -6.66 17.10
CA GLU A 34 -1.17 -7.83 16.31
C GLU A 34 -0.99 -7.56 14.80
N CYS A 35 -1.40 -6.38 14.33
CA CYS A 35 -1.24 -5.96 12.94
C CYS A 35 0.21 -5.92 12.46
N SER A 36 1.15 -5.65 13.37
CA SER A 36 2.59 -5.62 13.07
C SER A 36 3.30 -6.94 13.38
N ASN A 37 2.54 -8.02 13.64
CA ASN A 37 3.05 -9.32 14.12
C ASN A 37 3.88 -9.22 15.40
N GLY A 38 3.73 -8.15 16.19
CA GLY A 38 4.50 -7.91 17.40
C GLY A 38 4.24 -8.99 18.46
N ILE A 39 2.97 -9.35 18.69
CA ILE A 39 2.58 -10.31 19.73
C ILE A 39 3.16 -11.71 19.48
N GLU A 40 3.10 -12.17 18.22
CA GLU A 40 3.64 -13.47 17.80
C GLU A 40 5.17 -13.50 17.79
N THR A 41 5.80 -12.38 17.42
CA THR A 41 7.28 -12.28 17.32
C THR A 41 7.95 -12.20 18.69
N PHE A 42 7.25 -11.72 19.73
CA PHE A 42 7.81 -11.68 21.07
C PHE A 42 8.09 -13.07 21.62
N HIS A 43 9.28 -13.21 22.21
CA HIS A 43 9.71 -14.46 22.83
C HIS A 43 8.70 -14.89 23.91
N VAL A 44 8.32 -16.16 23.93
CA VAL A 44 7.22 -16.66 24.77
C VAL A 44 7.41 -16.31 26.25
N THR A 45 8.65 -16.37 26.75
CA THR A 45 8.98 -16.06 28.15
C THR A 45 8.94 -14.57 28.49
N GLU A 46 9.08 -13.69 27.49
CA GLU A 46 9.16 -12.24 27.68
C GLU A 46 7.98 -11.50 27.03
N ARG A 47 6.97 -12.25 26.57
CA ARG A 47 5.82 -11.69 25.85
C ARG A 47 5.09 -10.66 26.68
N ALA A 48 4.82 -10.95 27.96
CA ALA A 48 4.14 -10.02 28.85
C ALA A 48 4.96 -8.73 29.04
N THR A 49 6.24 -8.83 29.39
CA THR A 49 7.13 -7.67 29.58
C THR A 49 7.27 -6.84 28.29
N SER A 50 7.36 -7.49 27.13
CA SER A 50 7.40 -6.81 25.83
C SER A 50 6.11 -6.05 25.52
N ILE A 51 4.96 -6.63 25.86
CA ILE A 51 3.65 -5.96 25.73
C ILE A 51 3.56 -4.79 26.72
N ALA A 52 3.99 -4.94 27.98
CA ALA A 52 4.00 -3.86 28.97
C ALA A 52 4.82 -2.67 28.47
N PHE A 53 6.02 -2.94 27.96
CA PHE A 53 6.90 -1.94 27.35
C PHE A 53 6.23 -1.23 26.16
N ALA A 54 5.62 -1.98 25.24
CA ALA A 54 4.94 -1.43 24.08
C ALA A 54 3.73 -0.57 24.45
N LEU A 55 2.97 -0.98 25.47
CA LEU A 55 1.83 -0.22 26.00
C LEU A 55 2.26 0.98 26.85
N ARG A 56 3.54 1.05 27.25
CA ARG A 56 4.12 2.05 28.16
C ARG A 56 3.46 2.02 29.55
N VAL A 57 3.33 0.82 30.10
CA VAL A 57 2.75 0.58 31.44
C VAL A 57 3.66 -0.32 32.28
N SER A 58 3.47 -0.32 33.60
CA SER A 58 4.14 -1.29 34.48
C SER A 58 3.54 -2.69 34.31
N ASP A 59 4.29 -3.71 34.75
CA ASP A 59 3.86 -5.11 34.70
C ASP A 59 2.60 -5.36 35.56
N GLU A 60 2.48 -4.66 36.69
CA GLU A 60 1.29 -4.70 37.56
C GLU A 60 0.04 -4.23 36.79
N VAL A 61 0.14 -3.09 36.11
CA VAL A 61 -0.94 -2.52 35.32
C VAL A 61 -1.25 -3.39 34.10
N LEU A 62 -0.26 -4.06 33.52
CA LEU A 62 -0.49 -5.02 32.46
C LEU A 62 -1.25 -6.26 32.97
N ALA A 63 -0.93 -6.76 34.16
CA ALA A 63 -1.64 -7.89 34.76
C ALA A 63 -3.12 -7.57 34.97
N GLU A 64 -3.45 -6.39 35.51
CA GLU A 64 -4.82 -5.90 35.62
C GLU A 64 -5.51 -5.80 34.26
N THR A 65 -4.81 -5.26 33.26
CA THR A 65 -5.31 -5.17 31.87
C THR A 65 -5.63 -6.55 31.33
N LYS A 66 -4.76 -7.54 31.55
CA LYS A 66 -4.97 -8.93 31.11
C LYS A 66 -6.24 -9.52 31.71
N VAL A 67 -6.45 -9.33 33.02
CA VAL A 67 -7.66 -9.82 33.73
C VAL A 67 -8.93 -9.24 33.11
N VAL A 68 -8.98 -7.91 32.89
CA VAL A 68 -10.15 -7.24 32.32
C VAL A 68 -10.42 -7.72 30.89
N PHE A 69 -9.37 -7.84 30.06
CA PHE A 69 -9.54 -8.23 28.66
C PHE A 69 -9.90 -9.70 28.48
N LEU A 70 -9.41 -10.58 29.36
CA LEU A 70 -9.85 -11.98 29.42
C LEU A 70 -11.32 -12.06 29.84
N ALA A 71 -11.71 -11.38 30.92
CA ALA A 71 -13.08 -11.41 31.44
C ALA A 71 -14.11 -10.88 30.41
N LYS A 72 -13.76 -9.84 29.65
CA LYS A 72 -14.62 -9.29 28.59
C LYS A 72 -14.55 -10.09 27.27
N GLY A 73 -13.59 -10.99 27.14
CA GLY A 73 -13.42 -11.85 25.95
C GLY A 73 -12.85 -11.11 24.75
N PHE A 74 -11.91 -10.17 24.96
CA PHE A 74 -11.14 -9.55 23.88
C PHE A 74 -9.92 -10.39 23.50
N ILE A 75 -9.33 -11.11 24.46
CA ILE A 75 -8.10 -11.89 24.27
C ILE A 75 -8.25 -13.33 24.78
N ASN A 76 -7.32 -14.19 24.37
CA ASN A 76 -7.06 -15.50 24.98
C ASN A 76 -5.89 -15.40 25.98
N ASP A 77 -5.63 -16.50 26.71
CA ASP A 77 -4.58 -16.50 27.74
C ASP A 77 -3.16 -16.28 27.19
N ASP A 78 -2.93 -16.64 25.93
CA ASP A 78 -1.67 -16.48 25.20
C ASP A 78 -1.46 -15.08 24.59
N TRP A 79 -2.35 -14.13 24.89
CA TRP A 79 -2.44 -12.76 24.33
C TRP A 79 -2.96 -12.66 22.90
N THR A 80 -3.42 -13.76 22.28
CA THR A 80 -4.04 -13.68 20.96
C THR A 80 -5.40 -12.98 21.02
N LEU A 81 -5.67 -12.14 20.01
CA LEU A 81 -6.93 -11.41 19.90
C LEU A 81 -8.04 -12.33 19.40
N ARG A 82 -9.18 -12.32 20.08
CA ARG A 82 -10.38 -13.05 19.64
C ARG A 82 -10.99 -12.40 18.40
N ASN A 83 -11.50 -13.22 17.48
CA ASN A 83 -12.16 -12.78 16.24
C ASN A 83 -11.28 -11.91 15.31
N TRP A 84 -9.96 -11.92 15.49
CA TRP A 84 -9.05 -11.12 14.67
C TRP A 84 -9.12 -11.51 13.18
N SER A 85 -9.01 -12.80 12.86
CA SER A 85 -9.06 -13.32 11.49
C SER A 85 -10.40 -13.07 10.79
N THR A 86 -11.51 -13.03 11.53
CA THR A 86 -12.83 -12.70 10.98
C THR A 86 -12.93 -11.21 10.62
N ARG A 87 -12.23 -10.35 11.36
CA ARG A 87 -12.29 -8.88 11.20
C ARG A 87 -11.17 -8.31 10.33
N GLN A 88 -10.07 -9.03 10.14
CA GLN A 88 -8.96 -8.62 9.29
C GLN A 88 -8.83 -9.60 8.12
N TYR A 89 -9.02 -9.13 6.89
CA TYR A 89 -8.89 -10.00 5.73
C TYR A 89 -7.42 -10.30 5.47
N GLU A 90 -7.11 -11.53 5.04
CA GLU A 90 -5.75 -11.95 4.70
C GLU A 90 -5.10 -11.04 3.63
N SER A 91 -5.90 -10.42 2.76
CA SER A 91 -5.43 -9.46 1.75
C SER A 91 -4.78 -8.21 2.34
N ASP A 92 -5.17 -7.84 3.56
CA ASP A 92 -4.72 -6.61 4.23
C ASP A 92 -3.37 -6.81 4.90
N SER A 93 -3.05 -8.05 5.27
CA SER A 93 -1.71 -8.41 5.70
C SER A 93 -0.73 -8.24 4.54
N SER A 94 0.24 -7.36 4.72
CA SER A 94 1.35 -7.23 3.78
C SER A 94 2.44 -8.29 3.98
N THR A 95 2.33 -9.10 5.03
CA THR A 95 3.36 -10.02 5.52
C THR A 95 3.72 -11.10 4.50
N ALA A 96 2.73 -11.76 3.89
CA ALA A 96 2.97 -12.78 2.86
C ALA A 96 3.61 -12.19 1.59
N ARG A 97 3.13 -11.00 1.17
CA ARG A 97 3.63 -10.29 -0.01
C ARG A 97 5.07 -9.82 0.18
N VAL A 98 5.37 -9.26 1.35
CA VAL A 98 6.71 -8.77 1.71
C VAL A 98 7.67 -9.94 1.90
N LYS A 99 7.24 -11.05 2.53
CA LYS A 99 8.04 -12.28 2.65
C LYS A 99 8.41 -12.83 1.28
N ALA A 100 7.44 -13.01 0.38
CA ALA A 100 7.69 -13.45 -0.99
C ALA A 100 8.64 -12.51 -1.76
N TRP A 101 8.52 -11.19 -1.54
CA TRP A 101 9.44 -10.22 -2.13
C TRP A 101 10.86 -10.33 -1.55
N ARG A 102 11.01 -10.48 -0.23
CA ARG A 102 12.30 -10.68 0.46
C ARG A 102 12.96 -11.98 0.03
N ASP A 103 12.21 -13.07 -0.05
CA ASP A 103 12.69 -14.38 -0.49
C ASP A 103 13.15 -14.33 -1.95
N LYS A 104 12.39 -13.65 -2.83
CA LYS A 104 12.78 -13.43 -4.22
C LYS A 104 14.05 -12.58 -4.34
N LYS A 105 14.21 -11.54 -3.52
CA LYS A 105 15.44 -10.74 -3.44
C LYS A 105 16.63 -11.57 -2.96
N LYS A 106 16.43 -12.45 -1.97
CA LYS A 106 17.47 -13.36 -1.45
C LYS A 106 17.90 -14.38 -2.49
N GLN A 107 16.94 -14.97 -3.22
CA GLN A 107 17.22 -15.90 -4.32
C GLN A 107 17.94 -15.21 -5.50
N GLN A 108 17.58 -13.97 -5.83
CA GLN A 108 18.29 -13.18 -6.85
C GLN A 108 19.73 -12.82 -6.44
N ALA A 109 19.98 -12.57 -5.15
CA ALA A 109 21.34 -12.38 -4.64
C ALA A 109 22.17 -13.67 -4.69
N GLN A 110 21.54 -14.84 -4.49
CA GLN A 110 22.20 -16.14 -4.54
C GLN A 110 22.45 -16.65 -5.98
N GLN A 111 21.61 -16.30 -6.95
CA GLN A 111 21.78 -16.68 -8.37
C GLN A 111 22.69 -15.72 -9.16
N GLY A 112 23.20 -14.66 -8.52
CA GLY A 112 23.96 -13.58 -9.15
C GLY A 112 25.48 -13.61 -8.91
N GLU A 113 26.09 -14.76 -8.59
CA GLU A 113 27.56 -14.91 -8.52
C GLU A 113 28.23 -14.92 -9.91
N THR A 114 27.88 -13.95 -10.76
CA THR A 114 28.74 -13.45 -11.85
C THR A 114 28.48 -11.96 -12.03
N LEU A 115 28.71 -11.15 -11.00
CA LEU A 115 28.74 -9.70 -11.16
C LEU A 115 30.03 -9.12 -10.56
N GLN A 116 30.84 -8.58 -11.47
CA GLN A 116 32.06 -7.84 -11.24
C GLN A 116 31.94 -6.90 -10.04
N LYS A 117 33.00 -6.86 -9.21
CA LYS A 117 33.22 -5.83 -8.19
C LYS A 117 32.94 -4.45 -8.78
N ARG A 118 31.82 -3.84 -8.42
CA ARG A 118 31.68 -2.39 -8.52
C ARG A 118 32.47 -1.80 -7.36
N SER A 119 33.50 -1.03 -7.68
CA SER A 119 34.16 -0.19 -6.69
C SER A 119 33.12 0.75 -6.06
N SER A 120 33.01 0.65 -4.74
CA SER A 120 32.30 1.63 -3.94
C SER A 120 33.18 2.87 -3.82
N ASN A 121 32.67 4.04 -4.21
CA ASN A 121 33.20 5.31 -3.74
C ASN A 121 32.65 5.55 -2.33
N ALA A 122 33.21 4.83 -1.35
CA ALA A 122 33.18 5.24 0.04
C ALA A 122 34.48 6.03 0.29
N GLN A 123 34.33 7.28 0.71
CA GLN A 123 35.44 8.18 0.99
C GLN A 123 36.05 7.81 2.35
N GLU A 124 37.03 6.92 2.36
CA GLU A 124 37.93 6.70 3.50
C GLU A 124 39.09 7.70 3.43
N GLN A 125 39.30 8.41 4.54
CA GLN A 125 40.34 9.41 4.73
C GLN A 125 41.70 8.74 5.08
N ASN A 126 42.77 9.21 4.43
CA ASN A 126 44.20 9.14 4.83
C ASN A 126 44.86 7.74 4.83
N ARG A 127 46.03 7.47 4.21
CA ARG A 127 47.26 8.27 4.03
C ARG A 127 48.23 7.59 3.02
N THR A 128 49.03 8.41 2.32
CA THR A 128 50.38 8.20 1.70
C THR A 128 50.52 7.18 0.55
N ASP A 129 50.65 7.65 -0.71
CA ASP A 129 51.90 7.91 -1.49
C ASP A 129 52.25 6.64 -2.33
N THR A 130 52.45 6.63 -3.66
CA THR A 130 53.29 7.46 -4.54
C THR A 130 52.96 7.10 -6.01
N GLU A 131 52.82 8.12 -6.88
CA GLU A 131 53.24 8.24 -8.32
C GLU A 131 52.86 7.16 -9.37
N GLN A 132 52.65 7.41 -10.67
CA GLN A 132 52.60 8.57 -11.56
C GLN A 132 52.05 8.08 -12.94
N ASN A 133 51.59 9.04 -13.74
CA ASN A 133 51.68 9.11 -15.21
C ASN A 133 50.63 8.46 -16.16
N LYS A 134 49.84 9.40 -16.73
CA LYS A 134 49.58 9.65 -18.17
C LYS A 134 48.94 8.55 -19.03
N ASN A 135 47.66 8.79 -19.31
CA ASN A 135 47.07 8.61 -20.64
C ASN A 135 47.47 9.83 -21.52
N PRO A 136 47.41 9.79 -22.88
CA PRO A 136 46.09 9.93 -23.54
C PRO A 136 45.91 9.48 -25.03
N LEU A 137 44.62 9.38 -25.45
CA LEU A 137 44.01 9.68 -26.79
C LEU A 137 44.35 8.73 -27.99
N ASN A 138 43.48 8.36 -28.96
CA ASN A 138 42.06 8.51 -29.32
C ASN A 138 41.75 7.51 -30.52
N PRO A 139 40.55 7.46 -31.18
CA PRO A 139 39.91 6.28 -31.83
C PRO A 139 39.75 6.49 -33.38
N PRO A 140 38.66 6.12 -34.13
CA PRO A 140 37.69 5.00 -34.18
C PRO A 140 37.53 4.36 -35.61
N ALA A 141 36.52 3.47 -35.80
CA ALA A 141 35.64 3.27 -36.99
C ALA A 141 35.68 1.91 -37.74
N ALA A 142 34.51 1.28 -37.93
CA ALA A 142 33.93 0.87 -39.24
C ALA A 142 32.71 -0.08 -39.09
N GLU A 143 31.72 0.12 -39.97
CA GLU A 143 30.42 -0.56 -40.18
C GLU A 143 30.51 -1.95 -40.84
N ASN A 144 29.41 -2.73 -40.81
CA ASN A 144 28.82 -3.36 -42.03
C ASN A 144 27.49 -4.14 -41.77
N GLU A 145 26.65 -4.18 -42.81
CA GLU A 145 25.25 -4.64 -42.91
C GLU A 145 25.04 -6.16 -43.24
N LYS A 146 23.77 -6.61 -43.24
CA LYS A 146 23.18 -8.00 -43.37
C LYS A 146 23.17 -8.58 -44.82
N PRO A 147 22.69 -9.84 -45.11
CA PRO A 147 21.26 -10.16 -45.39
C PRO A 147 20.76 -11.66 -45.20
N ASP A 148 19.57 -11.99 -45.74
CA ASP A 148 18.46 -12.95 -45.43
C ASP A 148 18.52 -14.50 -45.69
N ALA A 149 17.55 -15.25 -45.11
CA ALA A 149 16.90 -16.50 -45.62
C ALA A 149 15.56 -16.86 -44.86
N ASP A 150 14.67 -17.64 -45.51
CA ASP A 150 13.17 -17.63 -45.52
C ASP A 150 12.44 -18.78 -44.67
N PRO A 151 11.09 -19.09 -44.72
CA PRO A 151 10.17 -19.07 -43.54
C PRO A 151 9.40 -20.36 -43.07
N GLU A 152 8.66 -20.19 -41.92
CA GLU A 152 7.50 -20.93 -41.28
C GLU A 152 7.69 -22.19 -40.39
N PRO A 153 6.86 -22.46 -39.32
CA PRO A 153 5.39 -22.29 -39.25
C PRO A 153 4.77 -21.58 -38.00
N LEU A 154 3.50 -21.23 -38.17
CA LEU A 154 2.54 -20.56 -37.27
C LEU A 154 2.57 -21.03 -35.80
N ALA A 155 3.16 -20.22 -34.92
CA ALA A 155 3.01 -20.35 -33.47
C ALA A 155 1.77 -19.57 -33.00
N GLY A 156 0.85 -20.24 -32.29
CA GLY A 156 -0.31 -19.62 -31.64
C GLY A 156 0.05 -18.42 -30.76
N PRO A 157 -0.91 -17.56 -30.41
CA PRO A 157 -0.63 -16.25 -29.80
C PRO A 157 0.15 -16.43 -28.50
N LYS A 158 1.45 -16.09 -28.55
CA LYS A 158 2.35 -16.13 -27.40
C LYS A 158 1.77 -15.22 -26.29
N PRO A 159 1.85 -15.63 -25.01
CA PRO A 159 1.30 -14.85 -23.91
C PRO A 159 1.93 -13.45 -23.90
N LYS A 160 1.10 -12.39 -23.89
CA LYS A 160 1.56 -11.00 -23.90
C LYS A 160 2.46 -10.76 -22.69
N ARG A 161 3.75 -10.58 -22.95
CA ARG A 161 4.75 -10.25 -21.91
C ARG A 161 4.37 -8.91 -21.28
N LYS A 162 4.49 -8.81 -19.95
CA LYS A 162 4.25 -7.55 -19.23
C LYS A 162 5.28 -6.52 -19.71
N SER A 163 4.81 -5.39 -20.23
CA SER A 163 5.64 -4.27 -20.67
C SER A 163 5.37 -3.03 -19.82
N ARG A 164 6.33 -2.10 -19.82
CA ARG A 164 6.09 -0.72 -19.36
C ARG A 164 5.18 -0.01 -20.35
N LEU A 165 4.59 1.11 -19.93
CA LEU A 165 3.72 1.91 -20.79
C LEU A 165 4.54 2.37 -22.02
N PRO A 166 4.09 2.10 -23.25
CA PRO A 166 4.79 2.54 -24.47
C PRO A 166 4.91 4.07 -24.54
N GLU A 167 6.02 4.55 -25.11
CA GLU A 167 6.25 5.97 -25.41
C GLU A 167 6.38 6.15 -26.93
N PRO A 168 5.48 6.93 -27.58
CA PRO A 168 4.28 7.59 -27.07
C PRO A 168 3.08 6.63 -26.80
N PHE A 169 2.21 6.97 -25.84
CA PHE A 169 0.94 6.26 -25.63
C PHE A 169 -0.15 6.89 -26.49
N ASN A 170 -0.36 6.31 -27.68
CA ASN A 170 -1.34 6.82 -28.65
C ASN A 170 -2.73 6.24 -28.39
N LEU A 171 -3.72 7.10 -28.14
CA LEU A 171 -5.13 6.72 -28.11
C LEU A 171 -5.60 6.35 -29.52
N THR A 172 -5.90 5.08 -29.75
CA THR A 172 -6.50 4.63 -31.02
C THR A 172 -7.94 5.14 -31.15
N GLY A 173 -8.45 5.20 -32.40
CA GLY A 173 -9.83 5.61 -32.67
C GLY A 173 -10.86 4.77 -31.90
N ASP A 174 -10.62 3.47 -31.79
CA ASP A 174 -11.49 2.54 -31.06
C ASP A 174 -11.53 2.84 -29.56
N MET A 175 -10.41 3.26 -28.96
CA MET A 175 -10.36 3.65 -27.55
C MET A 175 -11.15 4.93 -27.30
N ARG A 176 -11.10 5.89 -28.22
CA ARG A 176 -11.92 7.12 -28.11
C ARG A 176 -13.41 6.81 -28.22
N LYS A 177 -13.81 6.04 -29.23
CA LYS A 177 -15.22 5.62 -29.42
C LYS A 177 -15.72 4.90 -28.18
N TRP A 178 -14.95 3.94 -27.68
CA TRP A 178 -15.30 3.18 -26.48
C TRP A 178 -15.46 4.08 -25.25
N ALA A 179 -14.59 5.08 -25.04
CA ALA A 179 -14.70 5.97 -23.89
C ALA A 179 -15.89 6.92 -23.98
N ILE A 180 -16.23 7.41 -25.18
CA ILE A 180 -17.43 8.22 -25.39
C ILE A 180 -18.69 7.41 -25.05
N GLU A 181 -18.73 6.13 -25.43
CA GLU A 181 -19.88 5.25 -25.15
C GLU A 181 -19.97 4.82 -23.68
N ARG A 182 -18.84 4.49 -23.03
CA ARG A 182 -18.83 3.86 -21.70
C ARG A 182 -18.55 4.82 -20.55
N ALA A 183 -17.91 5.95 -20.81
CA ALA A 183 -17.51 6.92 -19.79
C ALA A 183 -17.85 8.37 -20.21
N PRO A 184 -19.13 8.69 -20.47
CA PRO A 184 -19.53 9.99 -21.00
C PRO A 184 -19.36 11.15 -20.00
N ALA A 185 -19.34 10.90 -18.69
CA ALA A 185 -19.16 11.95 -17.68
C ALA A 185 -17.69 12.32 -17.46
N VAL A 186 -16.77 11.64 -18.15
CA VAL A 186 -15.33 11.75 -17.95
C VAL A 186 -14.69 12.55 -19.08
N ASN A 187 -13.85 13.52 -18.74
CA ASN A 187 -13.03 14.20 -19.74
C ASN A 187 -11.90 13.28 -20.23
N LEU A 188 -12.03 12.83 -21.49
CA LEU A 188 -11.14 11.87 -22.12
C LEU A 188 -9.66 12.25 -22.11
N VAL A 189 -9.35 13.52 -22.41
CA VAL A 189 -7.97 13.99 -22.52
C VAL A 189 -7.33 14.04 -21.13
N ASN A 190 -8.00 14.70 -20.19
CA ASN A 190 -7.49 14.90 -18.84
C ASN A 190 -7.32 13.57 -18.09
N GLU A 191 -8.26 12.64 -18.20
CA GLU A 191 -8.11 11.34 -17.54
C GLU A 191 -7.08 10.44 -18.21
N THR A 192 -6.88 10.56 -19.53
CA THR A 192 -5.78 9.86 -20.19
C THR A 192 -4.42 10.40 -19.74
N GLU A 193 -4.30 11.73 -19.58
CA GLU A 193 -3.08 12.33 -19.05
C GLU A 193 -2.79 11.87 -17.62
N LYS A 194 -3.80 11.87 -16.73
CA LYS A 194 -3.68 11.31 -15.38
C LYS A 194 -3.25 9.84 -15.40
N PHE A 195 -3.85 9.04 -16.28
CA PHE A 195 -3.46 7.64 -16.47
C PHE A 195 -1.99 7.50 -16.86
N VAL A 196 -1.53 8.27 -17.85
CA VAL A 196 -0.15 8.26 -18.33
C VAL A 196 0.81 8.68 -17.21
N ASN A 197 0.52 9.77 -16.52
CA ASN A 197 1.35 10.29 -15.42
C ASN A 197 1.44 9.29 -14.26
N TYR A 198 0.33 8.68 -13.87
CA TYR A 198 0.29 7.68 -12.81
C TYR A 198 1.17 6.47 -13.14
N TRP A 199 1.00 5.88 -14.33
CA TRP A 199 1.75 4.68 -14.70
C TRP A 199 3.23 4.96 -15.01
N ARG A 200 3.56 6.17 -15.46
CA ARG A 200 4.95 6.64 -15.57
C ARG A 200 5.60 6.78 -14.20
N GLY A 201 4.94 7.44 -13.25
CA GLY A 201 5.47 7.63 -11.88
C GLY A 201 5.54 6.33 -11.07
N SER A 202 4.59 5.42 -11.26
CA SER A 202 4.54 4.17 -10.50
C SER A 202 5.53 3.10 -10.99
N GLY A 203 6.06 3.21 -12.21
CA GLY A 203 6.99 2.23 -12.79
C GLY A 203 6.38 0.83 -13.03
N GLY A 204 5.05 0.73 -13.06
CA GLY A 204 4.33 -0.54 -13.20
C GLY A 204 4.42 -1.15 -14.59
N THR A 205 4.27 -2.48 -14.67
CA THR A 205 4.19 -3.22 -15.94
C THR A 205 2.86 -3.93 -16.07
N LYS A 206 2.29 -3.91 -17.29
CA LYS A 206 1.00 -4.56 -17.60
C LYS A 206 1.13 -5.36 -18.89
N ALA A 207 0.34 -6.43 -18.98
CA ALA A 207 0.26 -7.26 -20.18
C ALA A 207 -0.65 -6.65 -21.25
N ASP A 208 -1.68 -5.90 -20.83
CA ASP A 208 -2.63 -5.25 -21.72
C ASP A 208 -2.93 -3.82 -21.27
N TRP A 209 -2.28 -2.86 -21.93
CA TRP A 209 -2.43 -1.44 -21.65
C TRP A 209 -3.82 -0.90 -22.02
N PRO A 210 -4.41 -1.23 -23.20
CA PRO A 210 -5.79 -0.86 -23.51
C PRO A 210 -6.81 -1.34 -22.48
N ALA A 211 -6.74 -2.60 -22.02
CA ALA A 211 -7.66 -3.10 -20.99
C ALA A 211 -7.47 -2.40 -19.64
N THR A 212 -6.22 -2.11 -19.27
CA THR A 212 -5.89 -1.35 -18.05
C THR A 212 -6.47 0.07 -18.14
N TRP A 213 -6.35 0.71 -19.31
CA TRP A 213 -6.90 2.04 -19.57
C TRP A 213 -8.43 2.05 -19.53
N ARG A 214 -9.11 1.06 -20.13
CA ARG A 214 -10.58 0.93 -20.05
C ARG A 214 -11.05 0.79 -18.61
N THR A 215 -10.35 -0.01 -17.80
CA THR A 215 -10.68 -0.18 -16.37
C THR A 215 -10.50 1.11 -15.58
N TRP A 216 -9.48 1.91 -15.91
CA TRP A 216 -9.29 3.25 -15.33
C TRP A 216 -10.49 4.15 -15.61
N PHE A 217 -10.96 4.17 -16.86
CA PHE A 217 -12.10 4.99 -17.29
C PHE A 217 -13.43 4.57 -16.64
N LEU A 218 -13.68 3.28 -16.45
CA LEU A 218 -14.88 2.81 -15.73
C LEU A 218 -14.89 3.32 -14.28
N LYS A 219 -13.74 3.28 -13.60
CA LYS A 219 -13.62 3.81 -12.23
C LYS A 219 -13.78 5.32 -12.19
N ALA A 220 -13.21 6.04 -13.15
CA ALA A 220 -13.39 7.48 -13.28
C ALA A 220 -14.87 7.85 -13.50
N GLN A 221 -15.60 7.07 -14.30
CA GLN A 221 -17.05 7.25 -14.51
C GLN A 221 -17.85 6.95 -13.24
N GLU A 222 -17.52 5.89 -12.50
CA GLU A 222 -18.17 5.57 -11.23
C GLU A 222 -17.98 6.69 -10.20
N ASP A 223 -16.76 7.21 -10.09
CA ASP A 223 -16.45 8.34 -9.20
C ASP A 223 -17.17 9.62 -9.64
N ALA A 224 -17.22 9.91 -10.95
CA ALA A 224 -18.00 11.03 -11.48
C ALA A 224 -19.50 10.90 -11.13
N ASN A 225 -20.08 9.71 -11.32
CA ASN A 225 -21.47 9.42 -10.95
C ASN A 225 -21.69 9.56 -9.44
N ARG A 226 -20.74 9.11 -8.61
CA ARG A 226 -20.83 9.24 -7.15
C ARG A 226 -20.78 10.70 -6.70
N ARG A 227 -20.01 11.55 -7.39
CA ARG A 227 -19.97 13.00 -7.12
C ARG A 227 -21.26 13.70 -7.52
N LEU A 228 -21.90 13.24 -8.61
CA LEU A 228 -23.19 13.76 -9.05
C LEU A 228 -24.33 13.33 -8.12
N ASN A 229 -24.32 12.09 -7.64
CA ASN A 229 -25.40 11.50 -6.82
C ASN A 229 -25.11 11.50 -5.31
N GLY A 230 -23.98 12.05 -4.87
CA GLY A 230 -23.64 12.15 -3.45
C GLY A 230 -24.60 13.11 -2.74
N PRO A 231 -24.88 12.91 -1.44
CA PRO A 231 -25.66 13.87 -0.67
C PRO A 231 -24.99 15.23 -0.82
N GLN A 232 -25.71 16.18 -1.43
CA GLN A 232 -25.34 17.58 -1.39
C GLN A 232 -25.07 17.87 0.08
N ARG A 233 -23.83 18.24 0.42
CA ARG A 233 -23.57 18.86 1.71
C ARG A 233 -24.39 20.13 1.70
N THR A 234 -25.63 20.05 2.18
CA THR A 234 -26.37 21.20 2.65
C THR A 234 -25.47 21.76 3.73
N GLY A 235 -24.67 22.77 3.38
CA GLY A 235 -24.00 23.57 4.40
C GLY A 235 -25.09 23.93 5.38
N ASN A 236 -24.88 23.61 6.67
CA ASN A 236 -25.81 24.06 7.70
C ASN A 236 -26.10 25.53 7.40
N PRO A 237 -27.38 25.95 7.32
CA PRO A 237 -27.66 27.37 7.27
C PRO A 237 -26.90 28.04 8.43
N PRO A 238 -26.34 29.24 8.23
CA PRO A 238 -25.68 29.96 9.32
C PRO A 238 -26.62 29.92 10.53
N LEU A 239 -26.09 29.51 11.69
CA LEU A 239 -26.85 29.58 12.93
C LEU A 239 -27.39 31.00 13.03
N ASP A 240 -28.71 31.14 13.05
CA ASP A 240 -29.35 32.43 13.25
C ASP A 240 -29.10 32.83 14.70
N MET A 241 -28.04 33.60 14.92
CA MET A 241 -27.63 34.12 16.23
C MET A 241 -28.65 35.08 16.83
N ALA A 242 -29.72 35.44 16.09
CA ALA A 242 -30.83 36.25 16.59
C ALA A 242 -32.03 35.40 17.07
N SER A 243 -32.09 34.09 16.75
CA SER A 243 -33.13 33.20 17.27
C SER A 243 -32.71 32.59 18.60
N THR A 244 -33.59 32.73 19.61
CA THR A 244 -33.44 32.14 20.94
C THR A 244 -34.21 30.81 21.05
N ASP A 245 -34.71 30.26 19.93
CA ASP A 245 -35.51 29.03 19.91
C ASP A 245 -34.72 27.79 20.37
N TRP A 246 -33.39 27.84 20.32
CA TRP A 246 -32.52 26.78 20.85
C TRP A 246 -32.43 26.75 22.39
N ALA A 247 -32.89 27.80 23.07
CA ALA A 247 -32.77 27.95 24.52
C ALA A 247 -34.04 27.50 25.29
N LEU A 248 -35.05 26.95 24.59
CA LEU A 248 -36.34 26.59 25.18
C LEU A 248 -36.60 25.09 25.28
N GLU A 249 -35.59 24.23 25.12
CA GLU A 249 -35.78 22.81 25.46
C GLU A 249 -35.63 22.59 26.97
N PRO A 250 -36.71 22.24 27.71
CA PRO A 250 -36.62 21.96 29.12
C PRO A 250 -35.86 20.65 29.32
N ILE A 251 -34.75 20.72 30.07
CA ILE A 251 -34.08 19.54 30.61
C ILE A 251 -34.95 19.03 31.76
N LEU A 252 -35.81 18.05 31.47
CA LEU A 252 -36.34 17.10 32.44
C LEU A 252 -36.09 15.68 31.93
#